data_AF-A0A972W6X4-F1
#
_entry.id   AF-A0A972W6X4-F1
#
_cell.length_a   1.000
_cell.length_b   1.000
_cell.length_c   1.000
_cell.angle_alpha   90.00
_cell.angle_beta   90.00
_cell.angle_gamma   90.00
#
_symmetry.space_group_name_H-M   'P 1'
#
loop_
_entity.id
_entity.type
_entity.pdbx_description
1 polymer ?
#
loop_
_entity_poly.entity_id
_entity_poly.type
_entity_poly.pdbx_seq_one_letter_code
_entity_poly.pdbx_strand_id
1 'polypeptide(L)'
;MFLLTIGSLGLGGLLGAFLAFNAVDTGIYAHGLLLAVFCLGGIVWILRSDGDTGGPADPDSAIPYNDAIVRAGVIASTFWGVVGFLVGLTIALQLTFPVLNFDLPWTSFGRLRPLHTSAVIFAFGGNVLLMSSFHIVQRTCQTRIAGGWAPWFVFWG
;
A
#
# COMPACT_ATOMS: atom_id res chain seq x y z
N MET A 1 10.36 19.66 0.67
CA MET A 1 9.76 18.36 1.05
C MET A 1 10.74 17.48 1.82
N PHE A 2 11.97 17.28 1.31
CA PHE A 2 13.03 16.48 1.95
C PHE A 2 13.24 16.73 3.46
N LEU A 3 13.45 17.98 3.89
CA LEU A 3 13.62 18.34 5.31
C LEU A 3 12.39 18.07 6.18
N LEU A 4 11.19 18.20 5.61
CA LEU A 4 9.94 17.97 6.34
C LEU A 4 9.73 16.48 6.61
N THR A 5 10.08 15.61 5.65
CA THR A 5 10.03 14.15 5.82
C THR A 5 11.06 13.65 6.82
N ILE A 6 12.29 14.18 6.79
CA ILE A 6 13.30 13.85 7.81
C ILE A 6 12.87 14.36 9.18
N GLY A 7 12.31 15.57 9.26
CA GLY A 7 11.79 16.15 10.51
C GLY A 7 10.68 15.31 11.12
N SER A 8 9.71 14.84 10.32
CA SER A 8 8.63 13.98 10.82
C SER A 8 9.13 12.61 11.27
N LEU A 9 10.08 12.00 10.55
CA LEU A 9 10.72 10.75 10.98
C LEU A 9 11.56 10.94 12.25
N GLY A 10 12.25 12.08 12.39
CA GLY A 10 12.99 12.42 13.60
C GLY A 10 12.08 12.53 14.82
N LEU A 11 10.96 13.23 14.67
CA LEU A 11 9.94 13.33 15.73
C LEU A 11 9.36 11.94 16.09
N GLY A 12 9.03 11.12 15.08
CA GLY A 12 8.55 9.75 15.29
C GLY A 12 9.58 8.86 16.00
N GLY A 13 10.86 9.00 15.65
CA GLY A 13 11.95 8.27 16.29
C GLY A 13 12.15 8.67 17.76
N LEU A 14 12.10 9.97 18.06
CA LEU A 14 12.14 10.48 19.43
C LEU A 14 10.95 10.00 20.25
N LEU A 15 9.74 10.00 19.67
CA LEU A 15 8.54 9.47 20.31
C LEU A 15 8.68 7.97 20.60
N GLY A 16 9.15 7.18 19.63
CA GLY A 16 9.40 5.75 19.81
C GLY A 16 10.40 5.46 20.93
N ALA A 17 11.50 6.22 20.98
CA ALA A 17 12.48 6.13 22.05
C ALA A 17 11.87 6.51 23.41
N PHE A 18 11.12 7.60 23.49
CA PHE A 18 10.43 8.03 24.71
C PHE A 18 9.46 6.96 25.24
N LEU A 19 8.66 6.36 24.35
CA LEU A 19 7.73 5.28 24.69
C LEU A 19 8.48 4.04 25.19
N ALA A 20 9.61 3.69 24.57
CA ALA A 20 10.43 2.56 25.02
C ALA A 20 11.06 2.82 26.40
N PHE A 21 11.61 4.01 26.65
CA PHE A 21 12.23 4.34 27.94
C PHE A 21 11.23 4.40 29.11
N ASN A 22 9.98 4.76 28.83
CA ASN A 22 8.92 4.85 29.84
C ASN A 22 7.96 3.65 29.82
N ALA A 23 8.33 2.57 29.13
CA ALA A 23 7.47 1.40 28.98
C ALA A 23 7.26 0.69 30.33
N VAL A 24 5.99 0.47 30.69
CA VAL A 24 5.61 -0.29 31.89
C VAL A 24 5.54 -1.79 31.57
N ASP A 25 5.26 -2.15 30.32
CA ASP A 25 5.18 -3.52 29.83
C ASP A 25 6.08 -3.76 28.60
N THR A 26 6.44 -5.03 28.39
CA THR A 26 7.30 -5.46 27.27
C THR A 26 6.69 -5.17 25.90
N GLY A 27 5.36 -5.10 25.80
CA GLY A 27 4.66 -4.78 24.57
C GLY A 27 4.93 -3.35 24.12
N ILE A 28 4.70 -2.38 24.99
CA ILE A 28 4.99 -0.96 24.69
C ILE A 28 6.48 -0.74 24.45
N TYR A 29 7.34 -1.42 25.22
CA TYR A 29 8.80 -1.38 24.99
C TYR A 29 9.16 -1.83 23.58
N ALA A 30 8.65 -2.98 23.13
CA ALA A 30 8.94 -3.52 21.81
C ALA A 30 8.40 -2.64 20.68
N HIS A 31 7.18 -2.10 20.81
CA HIS A 31 6.61 -1.23 19.78
C HIS A 31 7.31 0.13 19.72
N GLY A 32 7.71 0.70 20.87
CA GLY A 32 8.49 1.92 20.94
C GLY A 32 9.85 1.77 20.26
N LEU A 33 10.55 0.66 20.52
CA LEU A 33 11.81 0.35 19.83
C LEU A 33 11.61 0.12 18.34
N LEU A 34 10.57 -0.63 17.95
CA LEU A 34 10.26 -0.89 16.54
C LEU A 34 10.04 0.44 15.80
N LEU A 35 9.23 1.33 16.35
CA LEU A 35 9.02 2.67 15.78
C LEU A 35 10.33 3.45 15.66
N ALA A 36 11.15 3.49 16.72
CA ALA A 36 12.42 4.20 16.72
C ALA A 36 13.37 3.66 15.65
N VAL A 37 13.49 2.34 15.53
CA VAL A 37 14.35 1.67 14.55
C VAL A 37 13.88 1.93 13.11
N PHE A 38 12.58 1.83 12.83
CA PHE A 38 12.05 2.13 11.49
C PHE A 38 12.21 3.60 11.11
N CYS A 39 12.02 4.53 12.05
CA CYS A 39 12.26 5.96 11.82
C CYS A 39 13.73 6.25 11.52
N LEU A 40 14.67 5.69 12.31
CA LEU A 40 16.10 5.83 12.06
C LEU A 40 16.50 5.21 10.72
N GLY A 41 16.02 4.01 10.41
CA GLY A 41 16.22 3.35 9.12
C GLY A 41 15.71 4.18 7.95
N GLY A 42 14.53 4.79 8.09
CA GLY A 42 13.95 5.70 7.11
C GLY A 42 14.80 6.95 6.89
N ILE A 43 15.32 7.57 7.95
CA ILE A 43 16.25 8.72 7.83
C ILE A 43 17.51 8.29 7.08
N VAL A 44 18.14 7.18 7.47
CA VAL A 44 19.34 6.66 6.78
C VAL A 44 19.06 6.36 5.31
N TRP A 45 17.90 5.79 4.99
CA TRP A 45 17.50 5.51 3.61
C TRP A 45 17.35 6.79 2.78
N ILE A 46 16.65 7.80 3.31
CA ILE A 46 16.46 9.10 2.64
C ILE A 46 17.80 9.81 2.41
N LEU A 47 18.71 9.75 3.39
CA LEU A 47 20.05 10.31 3.28
C LEU A 47 20.89 9.57 2.22
N ARG A 48 20.73 8.24 2.10
CA ARG A 48 21.42 7.43 1.08
C ARG A 48 20.83 7.56 -0.33
N SER A 49 19.59 8.00 -0.45
CA SER A 49 18.91 8.18 -1.73
C SER A 49 19.07 9.60 -2.29
N ASP A 50 19.90 10.45 -1.67
CA ASP A 50 20.03 11.89 -1.98
C ASP A 50 18.68 12.62 -2.06
N GLY A 51 17.67 12.12 -1.35
CA GLY A 51 16.29 12.62 -1.39
C GLY A 51 15.42 12.15 -2.55
N ASP A 52 15.94 11.45 -3.57
CA ASP A 52 15.10 10.78 -4.57
C ASP A 52 14.60 9.44 -4.05
N THR A 53 13.43 9.50 -3.42
CA THR A 53 12.72 8.36 -2.85
C THR A 53 11.64 7.82 -3.79
N GLY A 54 11.53 8.37 -5.01
CA GLY A 54 10.47 8.01 -5.95
C GLY A 54 10.65 6.66 -6.64
N GLY A 55 11.83 6.05 -6.52
CA GLY A 55 12.17 4.83 -7.25
C GLY A 55 12.71 5.11 -8.65
N PRO A 56 12.90 4.07 -9.50
CA PRO A 56 13.49 4.24 -10.81
C PRO A 56 12.59 5.08 -11.73
N ALA A 57 13.17 6.08 -12.39
CA ALA A 57 12.51 6.76 -13.50
C ALA A 57 12.55 5.90 -14.76
N ASP A 58 11.59 6.08 -15.65
CA ASP A 58 11.62 5.45 -16.98
C ASP A 58 12.83 5.97 -17.79
N PRO A 59 13.81 5.11 -18.13
CA PRO A 59 15.04 5.52 -18.81
C PRO A 59 14.80 5.99 -20.25
N ASP A 60 13.69 5.59 -20.88
CA ASP A 60 13.40 5.88 -22.28
C ASP A 60 12.58 7.18 -22.45
N SER A 61 12.16 7.78 -21.33
CA SER A 61 11.32 8.98 -21.31
C SER A 61 12.16 10.25 -21.15
N ALA A 62 11.86 11.28 -21.95
CA ALA A 62 12.50 12.60 -21.82
C ALA A 62 12.18 13.29 -20.48
N ILE A 63 11.08 12.90 -19.83
CA ILE A 63 10.64 13.38 -18.52
C ILE A 63 10.68 12.18 -17.58
N PRO A 64 11.37 12.23 -16.44
CA PRO A 64 11.62 11.07 -15.58
C PRO A 64 10.34 10.60 -14.87
N TYR A 65 9.42 9.93 -15.57
CA TYR A 65 8.19 9.42 -15.00
C TYR A 65 8.46 8.26 -14.03
N ASN A 66 7.66 8.19 -12.96
CA ASN A 66 7.67 7.05 -12.06
C ASN A 66 6.67 6.00 -12.54
N ASP A 67 7.07 5.17 -13.50
CA ASP A 67 6.23 4.10 -14.02
C ASP A 67 6.36 2.78 -13.23
N ALA A 68 7.36 2.68 -12.35
CA ALA A 68 7.55 1.51 -11.50
C ALA A 68 6.33 1.26 -10.59
N ILE A 69 5.79 2.32 -9.99
CA ILE A 69 4.58 2.24 -9.16
C ILE A 69 3.34 1.86 -9.99
N VAL A 70 3.18 2.46 -11.17
CA VAL A 70 2.06 2.17 -12.07
C VAL A 70 2.07 0.69 -12.47
N ARG A 71 3.24 0.18 -12.84
CA ARG A 71 3.41 -1.24 -13.20
C ARG A 71 3.10 -2.17 -12.03
N ALA A 72 3.59 -1.86 -10.83
CA ALA A 72 3.30 -2.65 -9.64
C ALA A 72 1.79 -2.70 -9.33
N GLY A 73 1.11 -1.56 -9.38
CA GLY A 73 -0.33 -1.51 -9.14
C GLY A 73 -1.18 -2.09 -10.25
N VAL A 74 -0.73 -2.09 -11.52
CA VAL A 74 -1.42 -2.82 -12.59
C VAL A 74 -1.37 -4.33 -12.33
N ILE A 75 -0.21 -4.86 -11.93
CA ILE A 75 -0.09 -6.28 -11.53
C ILE A 75 -1.00 -6.59 -10.35
N ALA A 76 -1.00 -5.74 -9.31
CA ALA A 76 -1.89 -5.90 -8.16
C ALA A 76 -3.37 -5.81 -8.55
N SER A 77 -3.73 -4.91 -9.47
CA SER A 77 -5.09 -4.78 -10.00
C SER A 77 -5.53 -6.08 -10.66
N THR A 78 -4.71 -6.64 -11.56
CA THR A 78 -5.04 -7.91 -12.21
C THR A 78 -5.18 -9.05 -11.21
N PHE A 79 -4.27 -9.13 -10.24
CA PHE A 79 -4.34 -10.12 -9.16
C PHE A 79 -5.66 -10.01 -8.37
N TRP A 80 -5.99 -8.83 -7.88
CA TRP A 80 -7.22 -8.61 -7.11
C TRP A 80 -8.49 -8.75 -7.95
N GLY A 81 -8.44 -8.42 -9.25
CA GLY A 81 -9.52 -8.68 -10.19
C GLY A 81 -9.83 -10.18 -10.28
N VAL A 82 -8.79 -11.01 -10.45
CA VAL A 82 -8.94 -12.48 -10.45
C VAL A 82 -9.50 -12.97 -9.12
N VAL A 83 -8.94 -12.56 -7.99
CA VAL A 83 -9.43 -12.97 -6.65
C VAL A 83 -10.88 -12.55 -6.45
N GLY A 84 -11.22 -11.28 -6.72
CA GLY A 84 -12.57 -10.74 -6.55
C GLY A 84 -13.60 -11.48 -7.40
N PHE A 85 -13.30 -11.74 -8.67
CA PHE A 85 -14.20 -12.47 -9.56
C PHE A 85 -14.31 -13.95 -9.21
N LEU A 86 -13.25 -14.61 -8.75
CA LEU A 86 -13.32 -16.00 -8.26
C LEU A 86 -14.20 -16.13 -7.02
N VAL A 87 -14.09 -15.20 -6.05
CA VAL A 87 -15.00 -15.19 -4.89
C VAL A 87 -16.43 -14.90 -5.34
N GLY A 88 -16.61 -14.00 -6.31
CA GLY A 88 -17.92 -13.70 -6.93
C GLY A 88 -18.57 -14.93 -7.56
N LEU A 89 -17.80 -15.69 -8.33
CA LEU A 89 -18.25 -16.95 -8.91
C LEU A 89 -18.59 -17.98 -7.82
N THR A 90 -17.76 -18.07 -6.77
CA THR A 90 -17.99 -18.98 -5.64
C THR A 90 -19.31 -18.69 -4.93
N ILE A 91 -19.57 -17.42 -4.59
CA ILE A 91 -20.82 -17.04 -3.92
C ILE A 91 -22.05 -17.18 -4.83
N ALA A 92 -21.89 -17.01 -6.15
CA ALA A 92 -22.95 -17.29 -7.11
C ALA A 92 -23.30 -18.78 -7.11
N LEU A 93 -22.29 -19.66 -7.09
CA LEU A 93 -22.51 -21.11 -6.99
C LEU A 93 -23.14 -21.52 -5.65
N GLN A 94 -22.82 -20.84 -4.54
CA GLN A 94 -23.47 -21.09 -3.24
C GLN A 94 -24.98 -20.78 -3.23
N LEU A 95 -25.44 -19.85 -4.08
CA LEU A 95 -26.87 -19.57 -4.24
C LEU A 95 -27.59 -20.68 -5.00
N THR A 96 -26.93 -21.33 -5.96
CA THR A 96 -27.49 -22.46 -6.72
C THR A 96 -27.35 -23.79 -5.98
N PHE A 97 -26.21 -24.00 -5.33
CA PHE A 97 -25.85 -25.24 -4.64
C PHE A 97 -25.44 -24.94 -3.18
N PRO A 98 -26.40 -24.94 -2.23
CA PRO A 98 -26.12 -24.58 -0.84
C PRO A 98 -25.03 -25.41 -0.16
N VAL A 99 -24.81 -26.65 -0.60
CA VAL A 99 -23.74 -27.56 -0.11
C VAL A 99 -22.34 -26.95 -0.22
N LEU A 100 -22.11 -26.01 -1.15
CA LEU A 100 -20.83 -25.31 -1.33
C LEU A 100 -20.53 -24.27 -0.24
N ASN A 101 -21.38 -24.12 0.77
CA ASN A 101 -21.04 -23.39 1.99
C ASN A 101 -20.10 -24.19 2.91
N PHE A 102 -20.01 -25.52 2.72
CA PHE A 102 -19.17 -26.45 3.49
C PHE A 102 -19.42 -26.48 5.01
N ASP A 103 -20.49 -25.86 5.50
CA ASP A 103 -20.80 -25.69 6.92
C ASP A 103 -19.64 -25.11 7.77
N LEU A 104 -18.69 -24.41 7.11
CA LEU A 104 -17.57 -23.73 7.77
C LEU A 104 -17.87 -22.23 7.91
N PRO A 105 -17.48 -21.61 9.03
CA PRO A 105 -17.83 -20.22 9.29
C PRO A 105 -17.17 -19.24 8.30
N TRP A 106 -15.97 -19.51 7.79
CA TRP A 106 -15.25 -18.63 6.86
C TRP A 106 -15.64 -18.78 5.39
N THR A 107 -16.26 -19.89 4.98
CA THR A 107 -16.76 -20.09 3.60
C THR A 107 -18.25 -19.77 3.45
N SER A 108 -18.93 -19.38 4.53
CA SER A 108 -20.35 -19.06 4.49
C SER A 108 -20.66 -17.88 3.56
N PHE A 109 -21.73 -17.99 2.79
CA PHE A 109 -22.21 -16.96 1.86
C PHE A 109 -22.36 -15.58 2.52
N GLY A 110 -22.80 -15.54 3.78
CA GLY A 110 -22.93 -14.30 4.55
C GLY A 110 -21.62 -13.54 4.75
N ARG A 111 -20.48 -14.24 4.87
CA ARG A 111 -19.15 -13.64 5.07
C ARG A 111 -18.37 -13.44 3.78
N LEU A 112 -18.56 -14.33 2.80
CA LEU A 112 -17.89 -14.20 1.50
C LEU A 112 -18.47 -13.06 0.64
N ARG A 113 -19.72 -12.64 0.87
CA ARG A 113 -20.33 -11.55 0.08
C ARG A 113 -19.67 -10.20 0.34
N PRO A 114 -19.50 -9.73 1.60
CA PRO A 114 -18.74 -8.51 1.85
C PRO A 114 -17.27 -8.62 1.42
N LEU A 115 -16.67 -9.81 1.51
CA LEU A 115 -15.32 -10.08 0.97
C LEU A 115 -15.27 -9.86 -0.54
N HIS A 116 -16.20 -10.44 -1.32
CA HIS A 116 -16.30 -10.24 -2.76
C HIS A 116 -16.46 -8.75 -3.12
N THR A 117 -17.42 -8.07 -2.49
CA THR A 117 -17.70 -6.67 -2.78
C THR A 117 -16.49 -5.77 -2.47
N SER A 118 -15.85 -5.95 -1.30
CA SER A 118 -14.66 -5.18 -0.95
C SER A 118 -13.47 -5.48 -1.87
N ALA A 119 -13.24 -6.75 -2.23
CA ALA A 119 -12.19 -7.15 -3.15
C ALA A 119 -12.40 -6.56 -4.55
N VAL A 120 -13.62 -6.58 -5.10
CA VAL A 120 -13.89 -6.05 -6.45
C VAL A 120 -13.91 -4.52 -6.46
N ILE A 121 -14.48 -3.86 -5.45
CA ILE A 121 -14.61 -2.40 -5.45
C ILE A 121 -13.30 -1.74 -5.03
N PHE A 122 -12.75 -2.09 -3.87
CA PHE A 122 -11.60 -1.37 -3.31
C PHE A 122 -10.28 -1.98 -3.78
N ALA A 123 -10.12 -3.31 -3.70
CA ALA A 123 -8.85 -3.93 -4.05
C ALA A 123 -8.61 -3.95 -5.57
N PHE A 124 -9.62 -4.29 -6.38
CA PHE A 124 -9.52 -4.23 -7.84
C PHE A 124 -9.81 -2.82 -8.36
N GLY A 125 -11.04 -2.32 -8.20
CA GLY A 125 -11.45 -1.03 -8.75
C GLY A 125 -10.63 0.15 -8.22
N GLY A 126 -10.36 0.18 -6.91
CA GLY A 126 -9.52 1.20 -6.29
C GLY A 126 -8.10 1.23 -6.83
N ASN A 127 -7.45 0.07 -6.98
CA ASN A 127 -6.11 0.00 -7.59
C ASN A 127 -6.12 0.47 -9.06
N VAL A 128 -7.13 0.08 -9.85
CA VAL A 128 -7.26 0.55 -11.24
C VAL A 128 -7.37 2.08 -11.30
N LEU A 129 -8.18 2.67 -10.41
CA LEU A 129 -8.34 4.13 -10.33
C LEU A 129 -7.06 4.84 -9.89
N LEU A 130 -6.35 4.31 -8.89
CA LEU A 130 -5.08 4.87 -8.43
C LEU A 130 -4.02 4.82 -9.54
N MET A 131 -3.84 3.67 -10.20
CA MET A 131 -2.80 3.51 -11.21
C MET A 131 -3.09 4.29 -12.48
N SER A 132 -4.34 4.33 -12.92
CA SER A 132 -4.74 5.18 -14.04
C SER A 132 -4.53 6.66 -13.71
N SER A 133 -4.89 7.10 -12.49
CA SER A 133 -4.64 8.47 -12.04
C SER A 133 -3.16 8.82 -12.02
N PHE A 134 -2.31 7.96 -11.43
CA PHE A 134 -0.85 8.16 -11.39
C PHE A 134 -0.21 8.15 -12.78
N HIS A 135 -0.71 7.33 -13.68
CA HIS A 135 -0.26 7.30 -15.07
C HIS A 135 -0.64 8.57 -15.83
N ILE A 136 -1.93 8.93 -15.77
CA ILE A 136 -2.51 10.04 -16.53
C ILE A 136 -1.93 11.37 -16.05
N VAL A 137 -1.92 11.64 -14.73
CA VAL A 137 -1.48 12.94 -14.20
C VAL A 137 -0.05 13.28 -14.60
N GLN A 138 0.84 12.28 -14.60
CA GLN A 138 2.23 12.46 -15.00
C GLN A 138 2.34 12.89 -16.48
N ARG A 139 1.53 12.28 -17.34
CA ARG A 139 1.55 12.50 -18.79
C ARG A 139 0.77 13.73 -19.21
N THR A 140 -0.31 14.08 -18.53
CA THR A 140 -1.06 15.31 -18.83
C THR A 140 -0.34 16.55 -18.34
N CYS A 141 0.36 16.47 -17.20
CA CYS A 141 1.12 17.58 -16.64
C CYS A 141 2.60 17.58 -17.07
N GLN A 142 3.04 16.58 -17.83
CA GLN A 142 4.42 16.45 -18.30
C GLN A 142 5.44 16.56 -17.15
N THR A 143 5.14 15.91 -16.01
CA THR A 143 5.98 15.96 -14.81
C THR A 143 5.92 14.65 -14.02
N ARG A 144 6.97 14.35 -13.27
CA ARG A 144 7.00 13.18 -12.37
C ARG A 144 6.00 13.37 -11.24
N ILE A 145 5.38 12.28 -10.80
CA ILE A 145 4.44 12.31 -9.69
C ILE A 145 5.10 12.88 -8.42
N ALA A 146 4.40 13.79 -7.76
CA ALA A 146 4.90 14.45 -6.58
C ALA A 146 5.02 13.48 -5.40
N GLY A 147 5.94 13.78 -4.49
CA GLY A 147 5.97 13.16 -3.18
C GLY A 147 7.01 12.07 -2.96
N GLY A 148 7.85 11.76 -3.97
CA GLY A 148 8.92 10.77 -3.84
C GLY A 148 8.34 9.40 -3.47
N TRP A 149 8.59 8.95 -2.25
CA TRP A 149 8.02 7.71 -1.67
C TRP A 149 6.49 7.73 -1.49
N ALA A 150 5.83 8.88 -1.42
CA ALA A 150 4.40 8.95 -1.08
C ALA A 150 3.45 8.08 -1.95
N PRO A 151 3.62 7.97 -3.29
CA PRO A 151 2.83 7.05 -4.11
C PRO A 151 3.02 5.56 -3.73
N TRP A 152 4.24 5.20 -3.30
CA TRP A 152 4.51 3.85 -2.80
C TRP A 152 3.88 3.59 -1.43
N PHE A 153 3.83 4.60 -0.55
CA PHE A 153 3.05 4.50 0.68
C PHE A 153 1.57 4.22 0.39
N VAL A 154 0.98 4.93 -0.57
CA VAL A 154 -0.43 4.72 -0.98
C VAL A 154 -0.65 3.33 -1.57
N PHE A 155 0.35 2.75 -2.25
CA PHE A 155 0.24 1.40 -2.79
C PHE A 155 0.33 0.31 -1.72
N TRP A 156 1.14 0.50 -0.69
CA TRP A 156 1.30 -0.48 0.40
C TRP A 156 0.29 -0.33 1.53
N GLY A 157 -0.33 0.84 1.68
CA GLY A 157 -1.33 1.14 2.71
C GLY A 157 -2.70 0.56 2.36
#